data_AF-A0A2B7GZ92-F1
#
_entry.id   AF-A0A2B7GZ92-F1
#
_cell.length_a   1.000
_cell.length_b   1.000
_cell.length_c   1.000
_cell.angle_alpha   90.00
_cell.angle_beta   90.00
_cell.angle_gamma   90.00
#
_symmetry.space_group_name_H-M   'P 1'
#
loop_
_entity.id
_entity.type
_entity.pdbx_description
1 polymer ?
#
loop_
_entity_poly.entity_id
_entity_poly.type
_entity_poly.pdbx_seq_one_letter_code
_entity_poly.pdbx_strand_id
1 'polypeptide(L)'
;MPVIECDVEAARERLEEADVAVDSGNTDHERWRASRGGATAVAYDDKIVIQGSDPRDIEALLREHGGRAHVYFDGGSRGNPGPAGIGWVIVTGDGIVAENGETIGTATNNQAEYEALIAGLEAARDYDYDEVHVRGDSELIVKQVRGEYDTNNPELREKRVTVHELLQSFDEWTLEYVPREANDRADGLVNEALDQA
;
A
#
# COMPACT_ATOMS: atom_id res chain seq x y z
N MET A 1 6.25 -14.06 9.96
CA MET A 1 5.02 -14.72 10.42
C MET A 1 4.02 -13.60 10.71
N PRO A 2 3.20 -13.21 9.73
CA PRO A 2 2.22 -12.14 9.91
C PRO A 2 1.21 -12.48 11.00
N VAL A 3 0.74 -11.46 11.72
CA VAL A 3 -0.34 -11.54 12.69
C VAL A 3 -1.36 -10.48 12.32
N ILE A 4 -2.63 -10.86 12.18
CA ILE A 4 -3.75 -9.99 11.85
C ILE A 4 -4.67 -9.96 13.05
N GLU A 5 -4.82 -8.80 13.70
CA GLU A 5 -5.86 -8.58 14.72
C GLU A 5 -7.16 -8.26 13.98
N CYS A 6 -8.19 -9.09 14.13
CA CYS A 6 -9.46 -8.93 13.42
C CYS A 6 -10.58 -9.76 14.06
N ASP A 7 -11.82 -9.53 13.63
CA ASP A 7 -12.92 -10.46 13.90
C ASP A 7 -12.67 -11.77 13.11
N VAL A 8 -12.36 -12.83 13.85
CA VAL A 8 -11.97 -14.11 13.28
C VAL A 8 -13.13 -14.88 12.65
N GLU A 9 -14.38 -14.58 13.01
CA GLU A 9 -15.55 -15.19 12.34
C GLU A 9 -15.80 -14.49 11.01
N ALA A 10 -15.71 -13.16 10.96
CA ALA A 10 -15.80 -12.42 9.70
C ALA A 10 -14.67 -12.80 8.72
N ALA A 11 -13.45 -13.00 9.23
CA ALA A 11 -12.32 -13.46 8.41
C ALA A 11 -12.52 -14.89 7.88
N ARG A 12 -13.20 -15.76 8.64
CA ARG A 12 -13.59 -17.09 8.17
C ARG A 12 -14.58 -17.00 7.01
N GLU A 13 -15.60 -16.14 7.11
CA GLU A 13 -16.59 -15.96 6.04
C GLU A 13 -15.91 -15.55 4.73
N ARG A 14 -14.95 -14.61 4.78
CA ARG A 14 -14.18 -14.18 3.59
C ARG A 14 -13.39 -15.32 2.94
N LEU A 15 -12.78 -16.19 3.74
CA LEU A 15 -12.08 -17.36 3.23
C LEU A 15 -13.04 -18.32 2.52
N GLU A 16 -14.21 -18.57 3.11
CA GLU A 16 -15.24 -19.44 2.53
C GLU A 16 -15.83 -18.84 1.23
N GLU A 17 -16.04 -17.51 1.17
CA GLU A 17 -16.46 -16.79 -0.04
C GLU A 17 -15.42 -16.87 -1.18
N ALA A 18 -14.13 -16.93 -0.82
CA ALA A 18 -13.03 -17.09 -1.75
C ALA A 18 -12.70 -18.56 -2.11
N ASP A 19 -13.63 -19.48 -1.82
CA ASP A 19 -13.51 -20.94 -2.03
C ASP A 19 -12.28 -21.57 -1.32
N VAL A 20 -11.82 -20.99 -0.21
CA VAL A 20 -10.75 -21.55 0.62
C VAL A 20 -11.35 -22.47 1.68
N ALA A 21 -10.89 -23.71 1.74
CA ALA A 21 -11.33 -24.65 2.76
C ALA A 21 -10.88 -24.20 4.17
N VAL A 22 -11.83 -24.15 5.10
CA VAL A 22 -11.62 -23.82 6.50
C VAL A 22 -11.88 -25.07 7.35
N ASP A 23 -10.84 -25.52 8.05
CA ASP A 23 -10.88 -26.66 8.97
C ASP A 23 -11.01 -26.20 10.43
N SER A 24 -11.45 -27.10 11.31
CA SER A 24 -11.42 -26.88 12.76
C SER A 24 -9.99 -26.70 13.27
N GLY A 25 -9.82 -25.92 14.34
CA GLY A 25 -8.56 -25.81 15.06
C GLY A 25 -8.04 -27.16 15.57
N ASN A 26 -6.71 -27.28 15.69
CA ASN A 26 -6.08 -28.49 16.23
C ASN A 26 -6.04 -28.54 17.76
N THR A 27 -6.34 -27.42 18.42
CA THR A 27 -6.35 -27.29 19.89
C THR A 27 -7.56 -26.49 20.33
N ASP A 28 -7.91 -26.56 21.62
CA ASP A 28 -9.03 -25.80 22.20
C ASP A 28 -8.85 -24.27 22.11
N HIS A 29 -7.63 -23.80 21.84
CA HIS A 29 -7.31 -22.39 21.66
C HIS A 29 -7.36 -21.95 20.19
N GLU A 30 -7.39 -22.89 19.24
CA GLU A 30 -7.49 -22.61 17.82
C GLU A 30 -8.97 -22.64 17.41
N ARG A 31 -9.47 -21.53 16.88
CA ARG A 31 -10.87 -21.44 16.40
C ARG A 31 -11.03 -22.17 15.08
N TRP A 32 -10.16 -21.89 14.13
CA TRP A 32 -10.13 -22.52 12.81
C TRP A 32 -8.76 -22.41 12.16
N ARG A 33 -8.55 -23.15 11.07
CA ARG A 33 -7.36 -23.11 10.23
C ARG A 33 -7.72 -23.10 8.75
N ALA A 34 -6.92 -22.45 7.93
CA ALA A 34 -7.07 -22.47 6.48
C ALA A 34 -5.71 -22.39 5.79
N SER A 35 -5.58 -22.99 4.61
CA SER A 35 -4.32 -23.02 3.86
C SER A 35 -4.51 -22.60 2.41
N ARG A 36 -3.63 -21.72 1.92
CA ARG A 36 -3.59 -21.24 0.52
C ARG A 36 -2.17 -20.78 0.19
N GLY A 37 -1.73 -20.97 -1.07
CA GLY A 37 -0.43 -20.46 -1.54
C GLY A 37 0.81 -21.06 -0.86
N GLY A 38 0.68 -22.13 -0.06
CA GLY A 38 1.79 -22.63 0.78
C GLY A 38 1.95 -21.89 2.11
N ALA A 39 0.96 -21.07 2.49
CA ALA A 39 0.77 -20.56 3.83
C ALA A 39 -0.47 -21.16 4.51
N THR A 40 -0.50 -21.07 5.83
CA THR A 40 -1.57 -21.51 6.70
C THR A 40 -1.89 -20.40 7.70
N ALA A 41 -3.15 -20.00 7.74
CA ALA A 41 -3.72 -19.13 8.73
C ALA A 41 -4.29 -19.95 9.89
N VAL A 42 -4.00 -19.52 11.11
CA VAL A 42 -4.52 -20.14 12.35
C VAL A 42 -5.18 -19.05 13.18
N ALA A 43 -6.48 -19.18 13.40
CA ALA A 43 -7.26 -18.21 14.16
C ALA A 43 -7.32 -18.54 15.65
N TYR A 44 -7.19 -17.50 16.46
CA TYR A 44 -7.39 -17.48 17.91
C TYR A 44 -8.59 -16.57 18.22
N ASP A 45 -8.83 -16.22 19.49
CA ASP A 45 -10.02 -15.43 19.88
C ASP A 45 -10.09 -14.04 19.23
N ASP A 46 -8.95 -13.39 19.02
CA ASP A 46 -8.84 -11.98 18.64
C ASP A 46 -7.88 -11.73 17.47
N LYS A 47 -7.27 -12.78 16.92
CA LYS A 47 -6.23 -12.66 15.91
C LYS A 47 -6.03 -13.91 15.08
N ILE A 48 -5.34 -13.72 13.96
CA ILE A 48 -4.96 -14.78 13.03
C ILE A 48 -3.45 -14.74 12.83
N VAL A 49 -2.80 -15.89 12.96
CA VAL A 49 -1.36 -16.03 12.73
C VAL A 49 -1.13 -16.78 11.42
N ILE A 50 -0.35 -16.18 10.52
CA ILE A 50 -0.07 -16.76 9.20
C ILE A 50 1.36 -17.31 9.16
N GLN A 51 1.47 -18.60 8.83
CA GLN A 51 2.73 -19.35 8.76
C GLN A 51 2.92 -19.96 7.38
N GLY A 52 4.14 -19.95 6.85
CA GLY A 52 4.47 -20.62 5.58
C GLY A 52 5.39 -19.81 4.69
N SER A 53 5.58 -20.29 3.46
CA SER A 53 6.53 -19.72 2.51
C SER A 53 5.98 -18.56 1.68
N ASP A 54 4.65 -18.47 1.49
CA ASP A 54 4.01 -17.37 0.76
C ASP A 54 2.73 -16.89 1.47
N PRO A 55 2.86 -16.02 2.48
CA PRO A 55 1.72 -15.58 3.28
C PRO A 55 0.77 -14.64 2.52
N ARG A 56 1.24 -14.00 1.44
CA ARG A 56 0.51 -12.90 0.78
C ARG A 56 -0.85 -13.34 0.23
N ASP A 57 -0.90 -14.54 -0.36
CA ASP A 57 -2.12 -15.06 -0.99
C ASP A 57 -3.27 -15.26 0.00
N ILE A 58 -2.98 -15.76 1.20
CA ILE A 58 -4.01 -15.98 2.24
C ILE A 58 -4.25 -14.71 3.05
N GLU A 59 -3.20 -13.93 3.28
CA GLU A 59 -3.29 -12.65 3.98
C GLU A 59 -4.23 -11.68 3.27
N ALA A 60 -4.17 -11.60 1.94
CA ALA A 60 -5.05 -10.73 1.15
C ALA A 60 -6.54 -11.03 1.36
N LEU A 61 -6.92 -12.31 1.51
CA LEU A 61 -8.31 -12.72 1.74
C LEU A 61 -8.80 -12.52 3.18
N LEU A 62 -7.84 -12.48 4.12
CA LEU A 62 -8.14 -12.40 5.54
C LEU A 62 -8.32 -10.97 6.01
N ARG A 63 -7.67 -10.02 5.33
CA ARG A 63 -7.90 -8.61 5.55
C ARG A 63 -9.33 -8.26 5.18
N GLU A 64 -9.90 -7.29 5.88
CA GLU A 64 -11.18 -6.74 5.45
C GLU A 64 -11.00 -6.18 4.04
N HIS A 65 -11.75 -6.74 3.08
CA HIS A 65 -11.92 -6.15 1.77
C HIS A 65 -12.78 -4.91 1.93
N GLY A 66 -12.34 -3.83 1.31
CA GLY A 66 -12.98 -2.54 1.46
C GLY A 66 -12.62 -1.81 2.75
N GLY A 67 -13.03 -0.54 2.80
CA GLY A 67 -12.67 0.38 3.87
C GLY A 67 -11.50 1.30 3.51
N ARG A 68 -10.93 1.93 4.54
CA ARG A 68 -10.09 3.13 4.39
C ARG A 68 -8.62 2.91 4.71
N ALA A 69 -7.75 3.26 3.76
CA ALA A 69 -6.30 3.31 3.94
C ALA A 69 -5.76 4.75 3.92
N HIS A 70 -4.66 4.98 4.64
CA HIS A 70 -3.78 6.13 4.45
C HIS A 70 -2.59 5.69 3.61
N VAL A 71 -2.35 6.38 2.49
CA VAL A 71 -1.23 6.08 1.59
C VAL A 71 -0.23 7.23 1.68
N TYR A 72 0.99 6.93 2.12
CA TYR A 72 2.11 7.86 2.09
C TYR A 72 2.99 7.55 0.89
N PHE A 73 3.48 8.57 0.21
CA PHE A 73 4.40 8.41 -0.91
C PHE A 73 5.53 9.43 -0.80
N ASP A 74 6.72 9.06 -1.27
CA ASP A 74 7.85 9.95 -1.48
C ASP A 74 8.69 9.47 -2.69
N GLY A 75 9.22 10.42 -3.44
CA GLY A 75 10.10 10.17 -4.58
C GLY A 75 11.36 11.02 -4.54
N GLY A 76 12.51 10.37 -4.72
CA GLY A 76 13.81 11.02 -4.63
C GLY A 76 14.68 10.78 -5.85
N SER A 77 15.54 11.75 -6.16
CA SER A 77 16.59 11.60 -7.17
C SER A 77 17.90 12.25 -6.75
N ARG A 78 19.01 11.53 -6.94
CA ARG A 78 20.40 11.99 -6.71
C ARG A 78 20.91 12.76 -7.92
N GLY A 79 20.33 13.93 -8.16
CA GLY A 79 20.52 14.75 -9.36
C GLY A 79 19.18 15.05 -10.03
N ASN A 80 19.14 15.97 -10.99
CA ASN A 80 17.88 16.36 -11.63
C ASN A 80 18.04 16.55 -13.15
N PRO A 81 18.08 15.47 -13.95
CA PRO A 81 17.84 14.06 -13.58
C PRO A 81 19.07 13.35 -12.97
N GLY A 82 18.84 12.24 -12.26
CA GLY A 82 19.87 11.38 -11.66
C GLY A 82 19.30 10.02 -11.22
N PRO A 83 20.11 9.15 -10.58
CA PRO A 83 19.62 7.92 -9.97
C PRO A 83 18.46 8.20 -9.01
N ALA A 84 17.32 7.54 -9.23
CA ALA A 84 16.07 7.84 -8.57
C ALA A 84 15.44 6.60 -7.94
N GLY A 85 14.69 6.84 -6.86
CA GLY A 85 13.97 5.82 -6.11
C GLY A 85 12.64 6.36 -5.62
N ILE A 86 11.76 5.43 -5.30
CA ILE A 86 10.41 5.70 -4.80
C ILE A 86 10.19 4.92 -3.50
N GLY A 87 9.32 5.45 -2.66
CA GLY A 87 8.89 4.82 -1.43
C GLY A 87 7.42 5.09 -1.18
N TRP A 88 6.69 4.08 -0.71
CA TRP A 88 5.30 4.23 -0.31
C TRP A 88 4.96 3.36 0.89
N VAL A 89 3.94 3.78 1.64
CA VAL A 89 3.48 3.12 2.86
C VAL A 89 1.95 3.16 2.91
N ILE A 90 1.32 2.02 3.16
CA ILE A 90 -0.12 1.87 3.39
C ILE A 90 -0.35 1.64 4.89
N VAL A 91 -1.18 2.48 5.50
CA VAL A 91 -1.47 2.49 6.93
C VAL A 91 -2.98 2.42 7.17
N THR A 92 -3.42 1.54 8.06
CA THR A 92 -4.80 1.45 8.55
C THR A 92 -4.89 1.79 10.04
N GLY A 93 -6.05 1.57 10.66
CA GLY A 93 -6.21 1.70 12.12
C GLY A 93 -5.27 0.81 12.93
N ASP A 94 -4.81 -0.29 12.33
CA ASP A 94 -3.97 -1.31 12.97
C ASP A 94 -2.46 -1.06 12.75
N GLY A 95 -2.10 -0.01 12.02
CA GLY A 95 -0.72 0.36 11.70
C GLY A 95 -0.35 0.12 10.24
N ILE A 96 0.94 -0.10 9.98
CA ILE A 96 1.47 -0.29 8.62
C ILE A 96 1.03 -1.68 8.11
N VAL A 97 0.29 -1.69 7.01
CA VAL A 97 -0.19 -2.91 6.34
C VAL A 97 0.79 -3.37 5.27
N ALA A 98 1.32 -2.44 4.50
CA ALA A 98 2.26 -2.71 3.43
C ALA A 98 3.15 -1.50 3.19
N GLU A 99 4.37 -1.74 2.72
CA GLU A 99 5.31 -0.70 2.35
C GLU A 99 6.31 -1.27 1.35
N ASN A 100 6.81 -0.42 0.45
CA ASN A 100 7.87 -0.80 -0.47
C ASN A 100 8.75 0.39 -0.82
N GLY A 101 10.02 0.11 -1.12
CA GLY A 101 10.97 1.05 -1.67
C GLY A 101 11.74 0.41 -2.81
N GLU A 102 11.85 1.10 -3.95
CA GLU A 102 12.58 0.57 -5.11
C GLU A 102 13.26 1.65 -5.93
N THR A 103 14.24 1.23 -6.75
CA THR A 103 14.90 2.12 -7.70
C THR A 103 14.16 2.15 -9.02
N ILE A 104 14.04 3.34 -9.62
CA ILE A 104 13.35 3.56 -10.90
C ILE A 104 14.32 3.98 -12.01
N GLY A 105 15.61 3.72 -11.82
CA GLY A 105 16.65 4.10 -12.77
C GLY A 105 17.00 5.59 -12.70
N THR A 106 16.95 6.30 -13.83
CA THR A 106 17.27 7.73 -13.90
C THR A 106 16.01 8.55 -14.10
N ALA A 107 15.70 9.45 -13.16
CA ALA A 107 14.55 10.34 -13.23
C ALA A 107 14.89 11.72 -12.65
N THR A 108 14.03 12.70 -12.89
CA THR A 108 13.97 13.95 -12.12
C THR A 108 13.28 13.71 -10.79
N ASN A 109 13.46 14.62 -9.84
CA ASN A 109 12.77 14.52 -8.55
C ASN A 109 11.23 14.48 -8.75
N ASN A 110 10.67 15.41 -9.54
CA ASN A 110 9.23 15.43 -9.82
C ASN A 110 8.71 14.17 -10.52
N GLN A 111 9.51 13.54 -11.39
CA GLN A 111 9.12 12.26 -12.01
C GLN A 111 9.07 11.16 -10.95
N ALA A 112 10.08 11.07 -10.07
CA ALA A 112 10.12 10.08 -8.99
C ALA A 112 8.91 10.24 -8.04
N GLU A 113 8.55 11.47 -7.70
CA GLU A 113 7.40 11.75 -6.82
C GLU A 113 6.06 11.29 -7.43
N TYR A 114 5.86 11.52 -8.73
CA TYR A 114 4.68 10.97 -9.42
C TYR A 114 4.70 9.44 -9.49
N GLU A 115 5.86 8.83 -9.76
CA GLU A 115 5.98 7.37 -9.78
C GLU A 115 5.69 6.76 -8.40
N ALA A 116 6.15 7.39 -7.32
CA ALA A 116 5.85 6.96 -5.97
C ALA A 116 4.34 7.03 -5.65
N LEU A 117 3.68 8.12 -6.06
CA LEU A 117 2.24 8.27 -5.93
C LEU A 117 1.47 7.19 -6.72
N ILE A 118 1.88 6.93 -7.97
CA ILE A 118 1.27 5.90 -8.81
C ILE A 118 1.43 4.52 -8.15
N ALA A 119 2.65 4.15 -7.75
CA ALA A 119 2.92 2.86 -7.13
C ALA A 119 2.14 2.66 -5.81
N GLY A 120 2.03 3.70 -4.98
CA GLY A 120 1.24 3.65 -3.75
C GLY A 120 -0.27 3.48 -4.01
N LEU A 121 -0.80 4.12 -5.05
CA LEU A 121 -2.21 3.98 -5.44
C LEU A 121 -2.51 2.62 -6.07
N GLU A 122 -1.62 2.11 -6.93
CA GLU A 122 -1.73 0.77 -7.50
C GLU A 122 -1.71 -0.28 -6.39
N ALA A 123 -0.79 -0.16 -5.43
CA ALA A 123 -0.77 -1.02 -4.26
C ALA A 123 -2.08 -0.93 -3.48
N ALA A 124 -2.57 0.27 -3.14
CA ALA A 124 -3.82 0.42 -2.39
C ALA A 124 -5.03 -0.22 -3.12
N ARG A 125 -5.08 -0.10 -4.45
CA ARG A 125 -6.12 -0.76 -5.27
C ARG A 125 -5.96 -2.28 -5.25
N ASP A 126 -4.74 -2.79 -5.38
CA ASP A 126 -4.45 -4.22 -5.40
C ASP A 126 -4.65 -4.88 -4.01
N TYR A 127 -4.68 -4.09 -2.94
CA TYR A 127 -5.11 -4.48 -1.59
C TYR A 127 -6.64 -4.34 -1.38
N ASP A 128 -7.41 -4.01 -2.43
CA ASP A 128 -8.87 -3.87 -2.41
C ASP A 128 -9.40 -2.86 -1.36
N TYR A 129 -8.72 -1.71 -1.18
CA TYR A 129 -9.29 -0.59 -0.41
C TYR A 129 -10.28 0.21 -1.24
N ASP A 130 -11.41 0.60 -0.65
CA ASP A 130 -12.43 1.44 -1.31
C ASP A 130 -12.14 2.92 -1.13
N GLU A 131 -11.53 3.31 0.00
CA GLU A 131 -11.25 4.70 0.34
C GLU A 131 -9.76 4.92 0.60
N VAL A 132 -9.18 5.98 0.00
CA VAL A 132 -7.76 6.33 0.19
C VAL A 132 -7.53 7.76 0.64
N HIS A 133 -6.77 7.91 1.71
CA HIS A 133 -6.27 9.18 2.23
C HIS A 133 -4.78 9.30 1.88
N VAL A 134 -4.50 9.95 0.76
CA VAL A 134 -3.15 10.05 0.21
C VAL A 134 -2.41 11.26 0.79
N ARG A 135 -1.15 11.06 1.17
CA ARG A 135 -0.30 12.07 1.80
C ARG A 135 1.11 12.03 1.21
N GLY A 136 1.66 13.20 0.95
CA GLY A 136 3.07 13.36 0.55
C GLY A 136 3.59 14.74 0.91
N ASP A 137 4.90 14.92 0.96
CA ASP A 137 5.57 16.19 1.26
C ASP A 137 5.89 17.02 0.00
N SER A 138 5.49 16.54 -1.18
CA SER A 138 5.63 17.27 -2.43
C SER A 138 4.43 18.19 -2.72
N GLU A 139 4.48 19.44 -2.21
CA GLU A 139 3.39 20.42 -2.41
C GLU A 139 3.07 20.66 -3.91
N LEU A 140 4.10 20.63 -4.76
CA LEU A 140 3.95 20.78 -6.21
C LEU A 140 3.05 19.68 -6.80
N ILE A 141 3.30 18.42 -6.43
CA ILE A 141 2.59 17.25 -6.96
C ILE A 141 1.16 17.26 -6.46
N VAL A 142 0.95 17.50 -5.16
CA VAL A 142 -0.37 17.64 -4.55
C VAL A 142 -1.20 18.71 -5.28
N LYS A 143 -0.63 19.90 -5.50
CA LYS A 143 -1.32 21.00 -6.19
C LYS A 143 -1.58 20.71 -7.66
N GLN A 144 -0.67 20.01 -8.34
CA GLN A 144 -0.88 19.62 -9.74
C GLN A 144 -2.01 18.62 -9.88
N VAL A 145 -2.03 17.56 -9.07
CA VAL A 145 -3.09 16.54 -9.10
C VAL A 145 -4.44 17.16 -8.72
N ARG A 146 -4.48 18.05 -7.73
CA ARG A 146 -5.70 18.81 -7.38
C ARG A 146 -6.16 19.81 -8.45
N GLY A 147 -5.36 20.03 -9.50
CA GLY A 147 -5.66 20.98 -10.56
C GLY A 147 -5.50 22.44 -10.17
N GLU A 148 -4.83 22.72 -9.04
CA GLU A 148 -4.49 24.06 -8.61
C GLU A 148 -3.34 24.62 -9.47
N TYR A 149 -2.39 23.75 -9.86
CA TYR A 149 -1.29 24.08 -10.76
C TYR A 149 -1.30 23.23 -12.02
N ASP A 150 -0.93 23.86 -13.14
CA ASP A 150 -0.66 23.15 -14.39
C ASP A 150 0.84 22.89 -14.56
N THR A 151 1.15 21.89 -15.38
CA THR A 151 2.51 21.63 -15.86
C THR A 151 2.54 21.71 -17.38
N ASN A 152 3.62 22.24 -17.95
CA ASN A 152 3.86 22.21 -19.40
C ASN A 152 4.68 20.99 -19.84
N ASN A 153 5.20 20.21 -18.89
CA ASN A 153 5.92 18.98 -19.20
C ASN A 153 4.90 17.90 -19.63
N PRO A 154 4.94 17.40 -20.87
CA PRO A 154 3.99 16.41 -21.37
C PRO A 154 4.02 15.11 -20.57
N GLU A 155 5.20 14.66 -20.12
CA GLU A 155 5.32 13.42 -19.34
C GLU A 155 4.65 13.56 -17.96
N LEU A 156 4.81 14.72 -17.30
CA LEU A 156 4.10 14.97 -16.03
C LEU A 156 2.59 15.09 -16.22
N ARG A 157 2.11 15.52 -17.40
CA ARG A 157 0.68 15.49 -17.73
C ARG A 157 0.19 14.06 -17.86
N GLU A 158 0.94 13.19 -18.53
CA GLU A 158 0.62 11.76 -18.67
C GLU A 158 0.55 11.09 -17.29
N LYS A 159 1.56 11.31 -16.43
CA LYS A 159 1.53 10.78 -15.05
C LYS A 159 0.33 11.29 -14.25
N ARG A 160 -0.03 12.57 -14.39
CA ARG A 160 -1.23 13.12 -13.76
C ARG A 160 -2.52 12.45 -14.27
N VAL A 161 -2.61 12.12 -15.55
CA VAL A 161 -3.75 11.37 -16.09
C VAL A 161 -3.82 9.99 -15.44
N THR A 162 -2.71 9.25 -15.39
CA THR A 162 -2.64 7.94 -14.73
C THR A 162 -3.06 8.01 -13.26
N VAL A 163 -2.57 9.00 -12.51
CA VAL A 163 -2.99 9.24 -11.12
C VAL A 163 -4.49 9.44 -11.02
N HIS A 164 -5.10 10.23 -11.91
CA HIS A 164 -6.56 10.43 -11.89
C HIS A 164 -7.34 9.16 -12.24
N GLU A 165 -6.86 8.35 -13.19
CA GLU A 165 -7.47 7.06 -13.53
C GLU A 165 -7.44 6.10 -12.34
N LEU A 166 -6.33 6.07 -11.60
CA LEU A 166 -6.20 5.28 -10.37
C LEU A 166 -7.11 5.83 -9.26
N LEU A 167 -7.13 7.14 -9.03
CA LEU A 167 -8.01 7.74 -8.01
C LEU A 167 -9.49 7.47 -8.29
N GLN A 168 -9.89 7.31 -9.55
CA GLN A 168 -11.26 6.97 -9.95
C GLN A 168 -11.65 5.52 -9.66
N SER A 169 -10.71 4.63 -9.32
CA SER A 169 -11.06 3.27 -8.87
C SER A 169 -11.48 3.20 -7.41
N PHE A 170 -11.33 4.28 -6.65
CA PHE A 170 -11.75 4.38 -5.24
C PHE A 170 -13.10 5.11 -5.12
N ASP A 171 -13.92 4.69 -4.17
CA ASP A 171 -15.20 5.31 -3.85
C ASP A 171 -15.03 6.71 -3.25
N GLU A 172 -14.03 6.87 -2.38
CA GLU A 172 -13.62 8.17 -1.83
C GLU A 172 -12.09 8.31 -1.84
N TRP A 173 -11.60 9.49 -2.18
CA TRP A 173 -10.19 9.79 -2.07
C TRP A 173 -9.92 11.21 -1.59
N THR A 174 -8.83 11.36 -0.84
CA THR A 174 -8.23 12.65 -0.53
C THR A 174 -6.75 12.61 -0.88
N LEU A 175 -6.19 13.77 -1.24
CA LEU A 175 -4.74 13.92 -1.46
C LEU A 175 -4.30 15.18 -0.74
N GLU A 176 -3.42 15.08 0.24
CA GLU A 176 -3.00 16.20 1.10
C GLU A 176 -1.48 16.34 1.16
N TYR A 177 -1.03 17.58 1.26
CA TYR A 177 0.35 17.87 1.61
C TYR A 177 0.55 17.67 3.12
N VAL A 178 1.66 17.02 3.49
CA VAL A 178 2.12 16.91 4.88
C VAL A 178 3.57 17.39 5.01
N PRO A 179 4.00 17.90 6.18
CA PRO A 179 5.41 18.18 6.43
C PRO A 179 6.26 16.90 6.27
N ARG A 180 7.53 17.07 5.85
CA ARG A 180 8.46 15.94 5.63
C ARG A 180 8.61 15.05 6.85
N GLU A 181 8.59 15.63 8.05
CA GLU A 181 8.68 14.89 9.33
C GLU A 181 7.50 13.93 9.55
N ALA A 182 6.37 14.17 8.87
CA ALA A 182 5.22 13.27 8.89
C ALA A 182 5.28 12.20 7.79
N ASN A 183 6.25 12.30 6.87
CA ASN A 183 6.46 11.40 5.73
C ASN A 183 7.76 10.59 5.84
N ASP A 184 8.42 10.62 7.01
CA ASP A 184 9.75 10.04 7.26
C ASP A 184 9.89 8.57 6.82
N ARG A 185 8.83 7.76 6.93
CA ARG A 185 8.91 6.35 6.54
C ARG A 185 9.01 6.18 5.02
N ALA A 186 8.23 6.92 4.24
CA ALA A 186 8.30 6.86 2.78
C ALA A 186 9.64 7.39 2.27
N ASP A 187 10.13 8.51 2.82
CA ASP A 187 11.48 9.03 2.53
C ASP A 187 12.60 8.06 2.92
N GLY A 188 12.44 7.39 4.06
CA GLY A 188 13.35 6.32 4.49
C GLY A 188 13.46 5.22 3.44
N LEU A 189 12.34 4.74 2.89
CA LEU A 189 12.29 3.70 1.86
C LEU A 189 12.97 4.12 0.55
N VAL A 190 12.83 5.38 0.15
CA VAL A 190 13.55 5.95 -1.01
C VAL A 190 15.05 5.88 -0.80
N ASN A 191 15.52 6.33 0.37
CA ASN A 191 16.96 6.35 0.68
C ASN A 191 17.53 4.93 0.80
N GLU A 192 16.81 4.03 1.46
CA GLU A 192 17.16 2.61 1.58
C GLU A 192 17.32 1.97 0.19
N ALA A 193 16.41 2.24 -0.75
CA ALA A 193 16.49 1.72 -2.12
C ALA A 193 17.70 2.29 -2.89
N LEU A 194 17.95 3.60 -2.78
CA LEU A 194 19.04 4.28 -3.47
C LEU A 194 20.43 3.95 -2.92
N ASP A 195 20.54 3.60 -1.64
CA ASP A 195 21.80 3.19 -1.00
C ASP A 195 22.20 1.74 -1.33
N GLN A 196 21.24 0.91 -1.73
CA GLN A 196 21.47 -0.49 -2.09
C GLN A 196 21.73 -0.71 -3.60
N ALA A 197 21.68 0.36 -4.40
CA ALA A 197 21.74 0.38 -5.86
C ALA A 197 23.16 0.38 -6.45
#